data_AF-A0AAN7SUF5-F1
#
_entry.id   AF-A0AAN7SUF5-F1
#
_cell.length_a   1.000
_cell.length_b   1.000
_cell.length_c   1.000
_cell.angle_alpha   90.00
_cell.angle_beta   90.00
_cell.angle_gamma   90.00
#
_symmetry.space_group_name_H-M   'P 1'
#
loop_
_entity.id
_entity.type
_entity.pdbx_description
1 polymer ?
#
loop_
_entity_poly.entity_id
_entity_poly.type
_entity_poly.pdbx_seq_one_letter_code
_entity_poly.pdbx_strand_id
1 'polypeptide(L)'
;MNKLKSLFKHDKEDTHSSTNASSASTGIASSHDNQRLASSNQPASYDNQAASHGSYSTPSSQQPISSSNQPGYSGGQQGYAGGQQGYSGGQQLPTDSSFPDNNAPSTGAEYADNAQGVVMHTTLGDITIALFSQQTPKTCKNFATLAATGKYDGVIFHRIIPGFMIQGGDPDGTGRGGRSIFGGKFEDEFVSELRHTGKGILSMANSGPNTNGSQFFICLAATPHLDGKHTVFGQVADGLDVVDALGAVRTGAQDRPVQEVKILRCDVF
;
A
#
# COMPACT_ATOMS: atom_id res chain seq x y z
N MET A 1 16.24 25.11 -15.14
CA MET A 1 16.28 24.36 -16.42
C MET A 1 17.72 24.10 -16.85
N ASN A 2 17.96 22.86 -17.30
CA ASN A 2 19.07 22.42 -18.15
C ASN A 2 20.46 22.21 -17.55
N LYS A 3 20.69 21.00 -17.01
CA LYS A 3 21.95 20.28 -17.23
C LYS A 3 21.73 18.78 -17.02
N LEU A 4 21.45 18.04 -18.09
CA LEU A 4 21.64 16.58 -18.23
C LEU A 4 21.12 16.11 -19.60
N LYS A 5 21.88 16.46 -20.66
CA LYS A 5 21.83 15.78 -21.96
C LYS A 5 23.22 15.86 -22.56
N SER A 6 24.01 14.81 -22.41
CA SER A 6 25.07 14.40 -23.33
C SER A 6 25.80 13.22 -22.72
N LEU A 7 25.52 12.00 -23.18
CA LEU A 7 26.53 10.94 -23.29
C LEU A 7 25.94 9.79 -24.13
N PHE A 8 25.94 9.97 -25.45
CA PHE A 8 25.89 8.89 -26.44
C PHE A 8 26.37 9.42 -27.80
N LYS A 9 27.58 9.05 -28.20
CA LYS A 9 28.04 8.74 -29.57
C LYS A 9 29.57 8.61 -29.54
N HIS A 10 30.04 7.38 -29.78
CA HIS A 10 30.74 6.95 -31.00
C HIS A 10 32.22 7.30 -30.96
N ASP A 11 33.05 6.27 -30.93
CA ASP A 11 34.19 6.14 -31.83
C ASP A 11 34.45 4.64 -32.09
N LYS A 12 34.62 4.32 -33.36
CA LYS A 12 35.01 3.03 -33.96
C LYS A 12 36.18 3.33 -34.91
N GLU A 13 36.91 2.26 -35.25
CA GLU A 13 38.01 2.14 -36.24
C GLU A 13 39.43 2.35 -35.63
N ASP A 14 40.49 1.60 -35.96
CA ASP A 14 40.65 0.37 -36.76
C ASP A 14 42.05 -0.27 -36.58
N THR A 15 42.13 -1.59 -36.84
CA THR A 15 43.24 -2.41 -37.42
C THR A 15 44.69 -2.43 -36.88
N HIS A 16 45.22 -3.62 -36.53
CA HIS A 16 46.10 -4.45 -37.41
C HIS A 16 46.58 -5.77 -36.78
N SER A 17 46.95 -6.70 -37.66
CA SER A 17 47.27 -8.12 -37.47
C SER A 17 48.79 -8.38 -37.45
N SER A 18 49.26 -9.36 -36.65
CA SER A 18 49.96 -10.59 -37.12
C SER A 18 51.09 -11.12 -36.19
N THR A 19 50.96 -12.42 -35.87
CA THR A 19 51.95 -13.53 -35.84
C THR A 19 53.24 -13.56 -34.98
N ASN A 20 53.41 -14.75 -34.35
CA ASN A 20 54.60 -15.64 -34.23
C ASN A 20 55.34 -15.86 -32.88
N ALA A 21 55.02 -17.01 -32.26
CA ALA A 21 55.87 -18.21 -31.97
C ALA A 21 57.22 -18.18 -31.21
N SER A 22 57.30 -19.11 -30.23
CA SER A 22 58.47 -19.87 -29.70
C SER A 22 59.45 -19.11 -28.78
N SER A 23 60.14 -19.66 -27.77
CA SER A 23 60.36 -21.03 -27.25
C SER A 23 61.14 -20.98 -25.90
N ALA A 24 61.07 -22.08 -25.13
CA ALA A 24 62.04 -22.66 -24.15
C ALA A 24 62.52 -21.84 -22.91
N SER A 25 62.11 -22.25 -21.69
CA SER A 25 62.81 -23.13 -20.70
C SER A 25 63.87 -22.39 -19.85
N THR A 26 63.86 -22.43 -18.51
CA THR A 26 64.42 -23.53 -17.68
C THR A 26 64.17 -23.24 -16.17
N GLY A 27 63.82 -24.28 -15.39
CA GLY A 27 64.11 -24.58 -13.95
C GLY A 27 63.99 -23.48 -12.88
N ILE A 28 63.56 -23.75 -11.64
CA ILE A 28 64.09 -24.73 -10.67
C ILE A 28 63.02 -25.00 -9.58
N ALA A 29 63.05 -26.22 -9.02
CA ALA A 29 62.11 -26.87 -8.12
C ALA A 29 62.24 -26.55 -6.62
N SER A 30 61.19 -26.86 -5.83
CA SER A 30 61.20 -27.57 -4.52
C SER A 30 59.77 -27.55 -3.93
N SER A 31 59.01 -28.64 -4.03
CA SER A 31 58.83 -29.71 -3.03
C SER A 31 58.26 -29.25 -1.69
N HIS A 32 56.99 -29.59 -1.41
CA HIS A 32 56.60 -30.42 -0.26
C HIS A 32 55.15 -30.90 -0.43
N ASP A 33 55.01 -32.21 -0.35
CA ASP A 33 53.77 -32.97 -0.28
C ASP A 33 52.97 -32.67 0.99
N ASN A 34 51.64 -32.71 0.89
CA ASN A 34 50.84 -33.41 1.89
C ASN A 34 49.50 -33.87 1.30
N GLN A 35 49.36 -35.19 1.16
CA GLN A 35 48.11 -35.85 0.80
C GLN A 35 47.29 -36.21 2.05
N ARG A 36 45.98 -36.35 1.79
CA ARG A 36 45.02 -37.31 2.39
C ARG A 36 44.24 -36.85 3.63
N LEU A 37 42.92 -36.71 3.50
CA LEU A 37 41.91 -37.72 3.92
C LEU A 37 40.49 -37.26 3.59
N ALA A 38 39.65 -38.21 3.17
CA ALA A 38 38.25 -38.05 2.84
C ALA A 38 37.36 -38.41 4.04
N SER A 39 36.23 -37.72 4.23
CA SER A 39 34.99 -38.29 4.80
C SER A 39 33.79 -37.34 4.68
N SER A 40 32.75 -37.83 4.00
CA SER A 40 31.30 -37.70 4.27
C SER A 40 30.73 -36.48 5.02
N ASN A 41 29.83 -35.72 4.36
CA ASN A 41 28.43 -35.60 4.80
C ASN A 41 27.55 -34.81 3.81
N GLN A 42 26.58 -35.53 3.22
CA GLN A 42 25.25 -35.05 2.80
C GLN A 42 24.28 -35.43 3.93
N PRO A 43 23.15 -34.72 4.19
CA PRO A 43 21.92 -34.81 3.36
C PRO A 43 21.12 -33.47 3.37
N ALA A 44 19.89 -33.27 2.86
CA ALA A 44 18.82 -34.14 2.37
C ALA A 44 17.94 -33.34 1.38
N SER A 45 17.47 -34.02 0.33
CA SER A 45 16.36 -33.63 -0.54
C SER A 45 15.01 -33.92 0.13
N TYR A 46 14.07 -32.97 0.08
CA TYR A 46 12.67 -33.20 0.45
C TYR A 46 11.80 -33.26 -0.80
N ASP A 47 11.47 -34.48 -1.20
CA ASP A 47 10.28 -34.81 -1.99
C ASP A 47 9.08 -34.97 -1.03
N ASN A 48 7.90 -34.47 -1.40
CA ASN A 48 6.66 -35.06 -0.93
C ASN A 48 5.52 -34.81 -1.91
N GLN A 49 5.08 -35.89 -2.57
CA GLN A 49 3.88 -35.96 -3.39
C GLN A 49 2.70 -36.52 -2.59
N ALA A 50 1.55 -35.88 -2.84
CA ALA A 50 0.19 -36.42 -2.86
C ALA A 50 -0.46 -37.01 -1.60
N ALA A 51 -1.52 -36.34 -1.14
CA ALA A 51 -2.72 -37.00 -0.66
C ALA A 51 -3.98 -36.21 -1.08
N SER A 52 -4.83 -36.88 -1.86
CA SER A 52 -6.18 -36.50 -2.25
C SER A 52 -7.18 -36.75 -1.11
N HIS A 53 -8.34 -36.10 -1.23
CA HIS A 53 -9.66 -36.35 -0.58
C HIS A 53 -10.13 -35.25 0.37
N GLY A 54 -11.30 -34.67 0.07
CA GLY A 54 -12.05 -33.81 0.96
C GLY A 54 -12.93 -32.76 0.26
N SER A 55 -13.93 -33.23 -0.48
CA SER A 55 -15.05 -32.42 -1.00
C SER A 55 -15.84 -31.78 0.14
N TYR A 56 -15.95 -30.45 0.17
CA TYR A 56 -16.86 -29.73 1.07
C TYR A 56 -18.18 -29.45 0.37
N SER A 57 -19.21 -30.16 0.83
CA SER A 57 -20.61 -29.95 0.51
C SER A 57 -21.15 -28.67 1.14
N THR A 58 -21.98 -27.96 0.38
CA THR A 58 -22.81 -26.82 0.78
C THR A 58 -23.83 -27.21 1.87
N PRO A 59 -24.14 -26.34 2.85
CA PRO A 59 -25.36 -26.45 3.61
C PRO A 59 -26.45 -25.58 2.96
N SER A 60 -27.50 -26.26 2.51
CA SER A 60 -28.77 -25.70 2.07
C SER A 60 -29.51 -25.01 3.22
N SER A 61 -30.16 -23.90 2.87
CA SER A 61 -31.22 -23.22 3.60
C SER A 61 -32.40 -24.16 3.94
N GLN A 62 -32.91 -24.07 5.17
CA GLN A 62 -34.31 -24.33 5.48
C GLN A 62 -34.69 -23.68 6.83
N GLN A 63 -35.67 -22.78 6.76
CA GLN A 63 -36.40 -22.17 7.87
C GLN A 63 -37.37 -23.17 8.49
N PRO A 64 -37.88 -22.89 9.69
CA PRO A 64 -39.33 -22.72 9.76
C PRO A 64 -39.79 -21.45 10.51
N ILE A 65 -40.67 -20.73 9.81
CA ILE A 65 -41.76 -19.87 10.26
C ILE A 65 -42.32 -20.19 11.67
N SER A 66 -42.42 -19.16 12.51
CA SER A 66 -43.57 -19.01 13.42
C SER A 66 -43.84 -17.54 13.75
N SER A 67 -45.12 -17.22 13.69
CA SER A 67 -45.81 -15.94 13.86
C SER A 67 -45.92 -15.49 15.32
N SER A 68 -45.91 -14.18 15.58
CA SER A 68 -47.08 -13.44 16.15
C SER A 68 -46.72 -12.08 16.76
N ASN A 69 -47.62 -11.12 16.51
CA ASN A 69 -48.05 -9.98 17.34
C ASN A 69 -47.14 -8.76 17.60
N GLN A 70 -47.49 -7.69 16.87
CA GLN A 70 -47.58 -6.29 17.34
C GLN A 70 -48.55 -6.15 18.54
N PRO A 71 -48.33 -5.18 19.45
CA PRO A 71 -48.96 -3.84 19.37
C PRO A 71 -47.97 -2.72 19.79
N GLY A 72 -48.17 -1.41 19.61
CA GLY A 72 -49.25 -0.57 19.11
C GLY A 72 -48.80 0.89 19.36
N TYR A 73 -49.06 1.78 18.41
CA TYR A 73 -48.82 3.23 18.51
C TYR A 73 -50.07 3.92 19.06
N SER A 74 -49.95 4.77 20.10
CA SER A 74 -50.95 5.79 20.44
C SER A 74 -50.41 6.86 21.40
N GLY A 75 -50.71 8.13 21.09
CA GLY A 75 -50.71 9.30 21.99
C GLY A 75 -49.37 10.04 22.10
N GLY A 76 -49.26 11.37 22.00
CA GLY A 76 -50.27 12.44 21.92
C GLY A 76 -49.59 13.81 21.72
N GLN A 77 -50.37 14.77 21.24
CA GLN A 77 -50.00 16.18 20.99
C GLN A 77 -49.97 17.01 22.29
N GLN A 78 -49.09 18.03 22.32
CA GLN A 78 -49.19 19.37 22.96
C GLN A 78 -47.76 19.95 22.91
N GLY A 79 -47.40 21.13 22.37
CA GLY A 79 -48.12 22.38 22.13
C GLY A 79 -47.53 23.47 23.02
N TYR A 80 -46.50 24.21 22.59
CA TYR A 80 -46.11 25.50 23.19
C TYR A 80 -45.51 26.45 22.15
N ALA A 81 -46.08 27.66 22.14
CA ALA A 81 -45.71 28.82 21.34
C ALA A 81 -45.24 29.96 22.26
N GLY A 82 -44.42 30.88 21.70
CA GLY A 82 -44.01 32.17 22.29
C GLY A 82 -42.50 32.23 22.56
N GLY A 83 -41.73 33.26 22.19
CA GLY A 83 -42.02 34.54 21.56
C GLY A 83 -40.69 35.21 21.14
N GLN A 84 -40.79 36.19 20.24
CA GLN A 84 -39.70 37.03 19.76
C GLN A 84 -39.38 38.13 20.79
N GLN A 85 -38.08 38.43 21.02
CA GLN A 85 -37.57 39.79 21.26
C GLN A 85 -36.13 39.88 20.76
N GLY A 86 -35.86 40.93 19.98
CA GLY A 86 -34.58 41.18 19.31
C GLY A 86 -33.55 41.90 20.18
N TYR A 87 -32.29 41.81 19.73
CA TYR A 87 -31.22 42.73 20.13
C TYR A 87 -30.52 43.25 18.87
N SER A 88 -30.66 44.55 18.67
CA SER A 88 -29.95 45.38 17.70
C SER A 88 -28.77 46.04 18.42
N GLY A 89 -27.60 46.09 17.79
CA GLY A 89 -26.49 46.92 18.27
C GLY A 89 -25.12 46.35 17.91
N GLY A 90 -24.61 46.73 16.74
CA GLY A 90 -23.27 46.37 16.30
C GLY A 90 -22.18 47.24 16.93
N GLN A 91 -20.97 46.69 16.95
CA GLN A 91 -19.72 47.39 16.70
C GLN A 91 -18.73 46.38 16.10
N GLN A 92 -18.43 46.58 14.80
CA GLN A 92 -17.43 45.85 14.05
C GLN A 92 -16.02 46.21 14.55
N LEU A 93 -15.21 45.18 14.80
CA LEU A 93 -13.76 45.29 14.90
C LEU A 93 -13.13 44.87 13.55
N PRO A 94 -11.98 45.44 13.17
CA PRO A 94 -11.59 45.60 11.78
C PRO A 94 -11.14 44.28 11.14
N THR A 95 -11.67 43.98 9.97
CA THR A 95 -11.19 42.93 9.07
C THR A 95 -9.93 43.40 8.39
N ASP A 96 -8.77 42.88 8.80
CA ASP A 96 -7.52 43.06 8.08
C ASP A 96 -7.62 42.35 6.72
N SER A 97 -7.87 43.15 5.68
CA SER A 97 -8.08 42.74 4.31
C SER A 97 -6.76 42.66 3.55
N SER A 98 -5.89 41.71 3.92
CA SER A 98 -4.68 41.42 3.15
C SER A 98 -4.34 39.93 2.97
N PHE A 99 -5.29 39.03 3.20
CA PHE A 99 -5.18 37.64 2.74
C PHE A 99 -6.35 37.33 1.80
N PRO A 100 -6.09 37.03 0.51
CA PRO A 100 -7.15 36.56 -0.37
C PRO A 100 -7.58 35.14 0.07
N ASP A 101 -8.71 35.06 0.77
CA ASP A 101 -9.44 33.80 0.96
C ASP A 101 -10.07 33.39 -0.38
N ASN A 102 -9.36 32.54 -1.13
CA ASN A 102 -9.80 31.97 -2.41
C ASN A 102 -9.26 30.54 -2.59
N ASN A 103 -9.20 29.73 -1.53
CA ASN A 103 -8.92 28.30 -1.73
C ASN A 103 -9.31 27.39 -0.55
N ALA A 104 -10.56 27.40 -0.13
CA ALA A 104 -11.16 26.27 0.58
C ALA A 104 -12.15 25.55 -0.34
N PRO A 105 -11.76 24.47 -1.04
CA PRO A 105 -12.65 23.54 -1.70
C PRO A 105 -13.65 22.99 -0.71
N SER A 106 -14.92 23.15 -1.06
CA SER A 106 -16.07 22.87 -0.21
C SER A 106 -16.32 21.39 0.07
N THR A 107 -15.48 20.46 -0.40
CA THR A 107 -15.46 19.06 0.05
C THR A 107 -14.06 18.47 -0.18
N GLY A 108 -13.52 17.68 0.75
CA GLY A 108 -12.20 17.03 0.59
C GLY A 108 -12.05 16.15 -0.67
N ALA A 109 -13.15 15.86 -1.38
CA ALA A 109 -13.14 15.08 -2.61
C ALA A 109 -12.54 15.82 -3.83
N GLU A 110 -12.63 17.15 -3.90
CA GLU A 110 -12.16 17.91 -5.09
C GLU A 110 -10.62 18.03 -5.15
N TYR A 111 -9.95 17.98 -4.00
CA TYR A 111 -8.48 17.99 -3.92
C TYR A 111 -7.81 16.69 -4.39
N ALA A 112 -8.54 15.58 -4.39
CA ALA A 112 -7.97 14.27 -4.69
C ALA A 112 -7.58 14.08 -6.17
N ASP A 113 -8.16 14.87 -7.08
CA ASP A 113 -7.92 14.72 -8.52
C ASP A 113 -6.51 15.12 -8.94
N ASN A 114 -5.80 15.94 -8.13
CA ASN A 114 -4.43 16.38 -8.39
C ASN A 114 -3.47 16.10 -7.22
N ALA A 115 -3.83 15.18 -6.33
CA ALA A 115 -3.01 14.86 -5.16
C ALA A 115 -1.59 14.43 -5.59
N GLN A 116 -0.60 15.11 -5.03
CA GLN A 116 0.82 14.78 -5.13
C GLN A 116 1.19 13.70 -4.11
N GLY A 117 0.51 13.71 -2.96
CA GLY A 117 0.81 12.79 -1.88
C GLY A 117 -0.22 12.76 -0.77
N VAL A 118 0.07 11.90 0.22
CA VAL A 118 -0.71 11.77 1.44
C VAL A 118 0.26 11.67 2.62
N VAL A 119 0.05 12.47 3.66
CA VAL A 119 0.64 12.23 4.98
C VAL A 119 -0.32 11.35 5.75
N MET A 120 0.12 10.13 6.06
CA MET A 120 -0.63 9.16 6.84
C MET A 120 -0.13 9.20 8.29
N HIS A 121 -0.96 9.74 9.18
CA HIS A 121 -0.66 9.75 10.60
C HIS A 121 -1.03 8.40 11.20
N THR A 122 -0.08 7.68 11.78
CA THR A 122 -0.32 6.37 12.41
C THR A 122 -0.06 6.41 13.90
N THR A 123 -0.46 5.36 14.61
CA THR A 123 -0.11 5.18 16.03
C THR A 123 1.40 5.06 16.30
N LEU A 124 2.22 4.82 15.29
CA LEU A 124 3.68 4.70 15.41
C LEU A 124 4.45 5.88 14.81
N GLY A 125 3.75 6.90 14.30
CA GLY A 125 4.35 8.05 13.64
C GLY A 125 3.76 8.30 12.26
N ASP A 126 4.35 9.27 11.56
CA ASP A 126 3.85 9.75 10.29
C ASP A 126 4.57 9.09 9.11
N ILE A 127 3.82 8.79 8.05
CA ILE A 127 4.36 8.26 6.80
C ILE A 127 3.92 9.19 5.68
N THR A 128 4.88 9.82 5.00
CA THR A 128 4.59 10.64 3.83
C THR A 128 4.69 9.77 2.58
N ILE A 129 3.63 9.75 1.80
CA ILE A 129 3.51 8.95 0.57
C ILE A 129 3.47 9.90 -0.62
N ALA A 130 4.35 9.69 -1.59
CA ALA A 130 4.25 10.29 -2.92
C ALA A 130 3.43 9.39 -3.85
N LEU A 131 2.47 9.97 -4.57
CA LEU A 131 1.58 9.25 -5.48
C LEU A 131 2.07 9.34 -6.94
N PHE A 132 1.91 8.25 -7.68
CA PHE A 132 2.23 8.17 -9.11
C PHE A 132 1.02 8.53 -9.97
N SER A 133 0.40 9.67 -9.69
CA SER A 133 -0.91 10.08 -10.25
C SER A 133 -0.94 10.22 -11.77
N GLN A 134 0.21 10.38 -12.43
CA GLN A 134 0.29 10.39 -13.90
C GLN A 134 0.26 8.97 -14.50
N GLN A 135 0.89 8.01 -13.81
CA GLN A 135 1.04 6.63 -14.26
C GLN A 135 -0.18 5.78 -13.89
N THR A 136 -0.75 5.99 -12.70
CA THR A 136 -1.89 5.24 -12.16
C THR A 136 -2.99 6.19 -11.67
N PRO A 137 -3.58 7.00 -12.57
CA PRO A 137 -4.48 8.08 -12.21
C PRO A 137 -5.73 7.60 -11.46
N LYS A 138 -6.31 6.46 -11.84
CA LYS A 138 -7.54 5.98 -11.21
C LYS A 138 -7.30 5.47 -9.80
N THR A 139 -6.19 4.75 -9.60
CA THR A 139 -5.77 4.22 -8.32
C THR A 139 -5.40 5.34 -7.36
N CYS A 140 -4.61 6.33 -7.82
CA CYS A 140 -4.23 7.49 -7.01
C CYS A 140 -5.45 8.32 -6.63
N LYS A 141 -6.37 8.60 -7.57
CA LYS A 141 -7.63 9.30 -7.28
C LYS A 141 -8.42 8.56 -6.20
N ASN A 142 -8.59 7.25 -6.34
CA ASN A 142 -9.29 6.44 -5.35
C ASN A 142 -8.65 6.54 -3.96
N PHE A 143 -7.34 6.33 -3.85
CA PHE A 143 -6.63 6.38 -2.58
C PHE A 143 -6.70 7.77 -1.94
N ALA A 144 -6.41 8.82 -2.71
CA ALA A 144 -6.42 10.20 -2.25
C ALA A 144 -7.84 10.65 -1.81
N THR A 145 -8.89 10.29 -2.55
CA THR A 145 -10.26 10.63 -2.15
C THR A 145 -10.66 9.88 -0.87
N LEU A 146 -10.33 8.59 -0.74
CA LEU A 146 -10.61 7.84 0.49
C LEU A 146 -9.87 8.44 1.69
N ALA A 147 -8.61 8.85 1.52
CA ALA A 147 -7.84 9.56 2.53
C ALA A 147 -8.48 10.92 2.90
N ALA A 148 -8.76 11.77 1.92
CA ALA A 148 -9.30 13.12 2.15
C ALA A 148 -10.73 13.12 2.75
N THR A 149 -11.49 12.03 2.55
CA THR A 149 -12.84 11.87 3.10
C THR A 149 -12.88 11.09 4.41
N GLY A 150 -11.72 10.85 5.03
CA GLY A 150 -11.59 10.19 6.34
C GLY A 150 -11.94 8.71 6.33
N LYS A 151 -11.96 8.05 5.16
CA LYS A 151 -12.30 6.62 5.07
C LYS A 151 -11.22 5.70 5.64
N TYR A 152 -10.01 6.21 5.82
CA TYR A 152 -8.92 5.52 6.49
C TYR A 152 -8.78 5.89 7.96
N ASP A 153 -9.56 6.83 8.48
CA ASP A 153 -9.46 7.27 9.87
C ASP A 153 -9.87 6.13 10.82
N GLY A 154 -8.99 5.79 11.75
CA GLY A 154 -9.15 4.67 12.67
C GLY A 154 -8.92 3.29 12.05
N VAL A 155 -8.63 3.19 10.74
CA VAL A 155 -8.45 1.91 10.06
C VAL A 155 -7.14 1.25 10.47
N ILE A 156 -7.21 -0.04 10.84
CA ILE A 156 -6.08 -0.82 11.29
C ILE A 156 -5.23 -1.36 10.13
N PHE A 157 -3.96 -1.65 10.41
CA PHE A 157 -3.18 -2.60 9.60
C PHE A 157 -3.51 -4.01 10.07
N HIS A 158 -4.38 -4.70 9.32
CA HIS A 158 -4.94 -5.97 9.74
C HIS A 158 -4.01 -7.16 9.48
N ARG A 159 -2.93 -6.97 8.70
CA ARG A 159 -1.97 -8.02 8.37
C ARG A 159 -0.57 -7.43 8.17
N ILE A 160 0.43 -7.98 8.88
CA ILE A 160 1.84 -7.58 8.79
C ILE A 160 2.71 -8.83 8.69
N ILE A 161 3.47 -8.95 7.61
CA ILE A 161 4.42 -10.06 7.43
C ILE A 161 5.82 -9.47 7.40
N PRO A 162 6.63 -9.70 8.45
CA PRO A 162 8.01 -9.22 8.52
C PRO A 162 8.81 -9.60 7.28
N GLY A 163 9.52 -8.62 6.70
CA GLY A 163 10.31 -8.81 5.49
C GLY A 163 9.51 -8.95 4.19
N PHE A 164 8.18 -8.85 4.25
CA PHE A 164 7.32 -8.90 3.06
C PHE A 164 6.50 -7.62 2.90
N MET A 165 5.45 -7.42 3.69
CA MET A 165 4.55 -6.27 3.53
C MET A 165 3.69 -5.98 4.77
N ILE A 166 3.18 -4.74 4.83
CA ILE A 166 2.18 -4.25 5.77
C ILE A 166 0.90 -3.97 4.97
N GLN A 167 -0.23 -4.58 5.33
CA GLN A 167 -1.51 -4.43 4.62
C GLN A 167 -2.56 -3.74 5.51
N GLY A 168 -3.25 -2.76 4.91
CA GLY A 168 -4.28 -1.96 5.54
C GLY A 168 -5.40 -1.58 4.58
N GLY A 169 -6.18 -0.57 4.95
CA GLY A 169 -7.24 -0.01 4.09
C GLY A 169 -8.54 -0.82 4.04
N ASP A 170 -8.76 -1.73 4.99
CA ASP A 170 -10.06 -2.38 5.22
C ASP A 170 -10.77 -1.70 6.41
N PRO A 171 -11.84 -0.93 6.19
CA PRO A 171 -12.60 -0.28 7.27
C PRO A 171 -13.15 -1.25 8.32
N ASP A 172 -13.43 -2.49 7.92
CA ASP A 172 -13.96 -3.51 8.83
C ASP A 172 -12.84 -4.25 9.58
N GLY A 173 -11.57 -4.06 9.17
CA GLY A 173 -10.39 -4.69 9.78
C GLY A 173 -10.32 -6.22 9.65
N THR A 174 -11.12 -6.81 8.77
CA THR A 174 -11.24 -8.28 8.58
C THR A 174 -10.30 -8.84 7.52
N GLY A 175 -9.77 -7.98 6.65
CA GLY A 175 -9.03 -8.31 5.43
C GLY A 175 -9.91 -8.66 4.23
N ARG A 176 -11.25 -8.62 4.37
CA ARG A 176 -12.21 -8.99 3.32
C ARG A 176 -13.04 -7.83 2.80
N GLY A 177 -13.07 -6.72 3.56
CA GLY A 177 -13.89 -5.56 3.25
C GLY A 177 -13.20 -4.57 2.31
N GLY A 178 -13.75 -3.36 2.30
CA GLY A 178 -13.22 -2.25 1.51
C GLY A 178 -13.87 -2.09 0.13
N ARG A 179 -14.24 -0.84 -0.17
CA ARG A 179 -14.87 -0.43 -1.44
C ARG A 179 -14.13 0.77 -2.02
N SER A 180 -14.09 0.85 -3.34
CA SER A 180 -13.57 2.04 -4.01
C SER A 180 -14.59 3.18 -3.98
N ILE A 181 -14.12 4.38 -4.34
CA ILE A 181 -15.00 5.54 -4.57
C ILE A 181 -15.94 5.36 -5.78
N PHE A 182 -15.69 4.37 -6.63
CA PHE A 182 -16.46 4.08 -7.84
C PHE A 182 -17.65 3.14 -7.60
N GLY A 183 -18.02 2.91 -6.33
CA GLY A 183 -19.18 2.10 -5.94
C GLY A 183 -18.94 0.58 -5.95
N GLY A 184 -17.76 0.11 -6.36
CA GLY A 184 -17.44 -1.31 -6.47
C GLY A 184 -15.95 -1.59 -6.53
N LYS A 185 -15.56 -2.61 -7.29
CA LYS A 185 -14.15 -2.86 -7.64
C LYS A 185 -13.76 -2.11 -8.92
N PHE A 186 -12.47 -1.88 -9.13
CA PHE A 186 -11.94 -1.24 -10.34
C PHE A 186 -10.71 -1.96 -10.89
N GLU A 187 -10.37 -1.62 -12.13
CA GLU A 187 -9.31 -2.21 -12.96
C GLU A 187 -7.90 -2.00 -12.41
N ASP A 188 -6.98 -2.84 -12.87
CA ASP A 188 -5.54 -2.69 -12.62
C ASP A 188 -4.90 -1.66 -13.57
N GLU A 189 -3.90 -0.92 -13.09
CA GLU A 189 -3.13 0.05 -13.88
C GLU A 189 -1.64 -0.35 -13.89
N PHE A 190 -1.29 -1.38 -14.66
CA PHE A 190 0.11 -1.85 -14.73
C PHE A 190 0.95 -0.97 -15.67
N VAL A 191 2.04 -0.42 -15.13
CA VAL A 191 2.98 0.46 -15.85
C VAL A 191 4.36 -0.18 -15.84
N SER A 192 5.09 -0.20 -16.96
CA SER A 192 6.34 -0.96 -17.10
C SER A 192 7.45 -0.54 -16.15
N GLU A 193 7.46 0.72 -15.77
CA GLU A 193 8.47 1.33 -14.92
C GLU A 193 8.15 1.16 -13.42
N LEU A 194 6.88 0.90 -13.09
CA LEU A 194 6.42 0.73 -11.72
C LEU A 194 6.49 -0.75 -11.31
N ARG A 195 7.40 -1.06 -10.40
CA ARG A 195 7.75 -2.42 -9.98
C ARG A 195 7.94 -2.46 -8.47
N HIS A 196 7.77 -3.63 -7.87
CA HIS A 196 7.96 -3.82 -6.43
C HIS A 196 9.46 -4.02 -6.11
N THR A 197 10.26 -3.00 -6.37
CA THR A 197 11.73 -3.06 -6.33
C THR A 197 12.32 -2.97 -4.93
N GLY A 198 11.55 -2.60 -3.92
CA GLY A 198 12.08 -2.44 -2.57
C GLY A 198 11.06 -1.97 -1.52
N LYS A 199 11.60 -1.70 -0.35
CA LYS A 199 10.87 -1.16 0.81
C LYS A 199 10.22 0.18 0.47
N GLY A 200 9.03 0.41 1.01
CA GLY A 200 8.30 1.67 0.88
C GLY A 200 7.47 1.79 -0.38
N ILE A 201 7.50 0.83 -1.31
CA ILE A 201 6.58 0.81 -2.45
C ILE A 201 5.15 0.56 -1.96
N LEU A 202 4.19 1.38 -2.42
CA LEU A 202 2.77 1.21 -2.16
C LEU A 202 2.06 0.57 -3.36
N SER A 203 1.18 -0.39 -3.08
CA SER A 203 0.47 -1.14 -4.10
C SER A 203 -0.90 -1.62 -3.63
N MET A 204 -1.83 -1.81 -4.57
CA MET A 204 -3.19 -2.22 -4.27
C MET A 204 -3.28 -3.70 -3.89
N ALA A 205 -3.99 -4.01 -2.79
CA ALA A 205 -4.40 -5.37 -2.49
C ALA A 205 -5.67 -5.70 -3.29
N ASN A 206 -5.72 -6.90 -3.87
CA ASN A 206 -6.83 -7.37 -4.68
C ASN A 206 -7.07 -8.87 -4.47
N SER A 207 -8.14 -9.40 -5.07
CA SER A 207 -8.52 -10.82 -5.02
C SER A 207 -8.49 -11.46 -6.42
N GLY A 208 -7.61 -10.96 -7.29
CA GLY A 208 -7.53 -11.31 -8.70
C GLY A 208 -7.63 -10.09 -9.62
N PRO A 209 -7.51 -10.29 -10.95
CA PRO A 209 -7.47 -9.20 -11.91
C PRO A 209 -8.68 -8.26 -11.79
N ASN A 210 -8.43 -6.95 -11.81
CA ASN A 210 -9.44 -5.89 -11.81
C ASN A 210 -10.38 -5.92 -10.59
N THR A 211 -9.87 -6.30 -9.42
CA THR A 211 -10.65 -6.35 -8.17
C THR A 211 -10.16 -5.36 -7.11
N ASN A 212 -9.58 -4.24 -7.53
CA ASN A 212 -9.07 -3.21 -6.63
C ASN A 212 -10.20 -2.52 -5.86
N GLY A 213 -9.97 -2.21 -4.59
CA GLY A 213 -10.95 -1.58 -3.69
C GLY A 213 -10.32 -0.44 -2.88
N SER A 214 -10.38 -0.52 -1.55
CA SER A 214 -9.70 0.43 -0.66
C SER A 214 -8.45 -0.13 0.00
N GLN A 215 -8.23 -1.44 -0.06
CA GLN A 215 -7.10 -2.09 0.59
C GLN A 215 -5.81 -1.89 -0.21
N PHE A 216 -4.73 -1.63 0.51
CA PHE A 216 -3.40 -1.43 -0.03
C PHE A 216 -2.36 -2.10 0.87
N PHE A 217 -1.14 -2.24 0.37
CA PHE A 217 0.00 -2.65 1.17
C PHE A 217 1.24 -1.80 0.89
N ILE A 218 2.14 -1.77 1.88
CA ILE A 218 3.47 -1.17 1.83
C ILE A 218 4.49 -2.31 1.84
N CYS A 219 5.38 -2.36 0.86
CA CYS A 219 6.45 -3.35 0.80
C CYS A 219 7.50 -3.12 1.89
N LEU A 220 7.97 -4.18 2.53
CA LEU A 220 9.11 -4.18 3.46
C LEU A 220 10.42 -4.62 2.81
N ALA A 221 10.34 -5.26 1.65
CA ALA A 221 11.45 -5.70 0.80
C ALA A 221 11.02 -5.72 -0.67
N ALA A 222 11.95 -6.07 -1.58
CA ALA A 222 11.60 -6.29 -2.98
C ALA A 222 10.67 -7.51 -3.13
N THR A 223 9.58 -7.36 -3.89
CA THR A 223 8.57 -8.42 -4.08
C THR A 223 8.22 -8.60 -5.57
N PRO A 224 9.18 -9.01 -6.42
CA PRO A 224 9.00 -9.05 -7.89
C PRO A 224 7.91 -10.05 -8.35
N HIS A 225 7.56 -11.03 -7.51
CA HIS A 225 6.49 -11.99 -7.80
C HIS A 225 5.08 -11.36 -7.79
N LEU A 226 4.95 -10.11 -7.32
CA LEU A 226 3.72 -9.30 -7.34
C LEU A 226 3.63 -8.39 -8.57
N ASP A 227 4.70 -8.25 -9.35
CA ASP A 227 4.70 -7.43 -10.56
C ASP A 227 3.67 -7.94 -11.58
N GLY A 228 2.89 -7.03 -12.16
CA GLY A 228 1.81 -7.36 -13.09
C GLY A 228 0.60 -8.06 -12.44
N LYS A 229 0.54 -8.12 -11.11
CA LYS A 229 -0.61 -8.65 -10.34
C LYS A 229 -1.23 -7.62 -9.41
N HIS A 230 -0.44 -6.66 -8.95
CA HIS A 230 -0.85 -5.59 -8.05
C HIS A 230 -0.41 -4.24 -8.61
N THR A 231 -1.33 -3.28 -8.61
CA THR A 231 -1.08 -1.94 -9.13
C THR A 231 -0.22 -1.15 -8.16
N VAL A 232 1.03 -0.86 -8.54
CA VAL A 232 1.92 0.04 -7.81
C VAL A 232 1.50 1.49 -8.10
N PHE A 233 1.14 2.24 -7.07
CA PHE A 233 0.56 3.58 -7.23
C PHE A 233 1.25 4.68 -6.42
N GLY A 234 2.25 4.33 -5.61
CA GLY A 234 3.02 5.31 -4.86
C GLY A 234 4.24 4.73 -4.18
N GLN A 235 4.93 5.58 -3.45
CA GLN A 235 6.07 5.20 -2.63
C GLN A 235 6.15 6.10 -1.38
N VAL A 236 6.71 5.56 -0.31
CA VAL A 236 7.05 6.32 0.89
C VAL A 236 8.16 7.30 0.55
N ALA A 237 7.88 8.59 0.70
CA ALA A 237 8.82 9.68 0.53
C ALA A 237 9.51 10.06 1.85
N ASP A 238 8.83 9.90 2.98
CA ASP A 238 9.38 10.10 4.33
C ASP A 238 8.69 9.18 5.35
N GLY A 239 9.37 8.86 6.45
CA GLY A 239 8.87 7.94 7.49
C GLY A 239 9.16 6.45 7.24
N LEU A 240 10.28 6.13 6.57
CA LEU A 240 10.70 4.73 6.38
C LEU A 240 11.06 4.02 7.69
N ASP A 241 11.50 4.76 8.70
CA ASP A 241 11.71 4.26 10.06
C ASP A 241 10.39 3.86 10.74
N VAL A 242 9.30 4.61 10.50
CA VAL A 242 7.95 4.24 10.93
C VAL A 242 7.46 2.98 10.22
N VAL A 243 7.75 2.85 8.92
CA VAL A 243 7.46 1.62 8.15
C VAL A 243 8.22 0.42 8.74
N ASP A 244 9.49 0.60 9.12
CA ASP A 244 10.27 -0.44 9.78
C ASP A 244 9.73 -0.81 11.16
N ALA A 245 9.31 0.19 11.95
CA ALA A 245 8.67 -0.03 13.24
C ALA A 245 7.36 -0.82 13.09
N LEU A 246 6.51 -0.46 12.12
CA LEU A 246 5.29 -1.23 11.79
C LEU A 246 5.63 -2.66 11.38
N GLY A 247 6.62 -2.85 10.51
CA GLY A 247 7.04 -4.16 10.02
C GLY A 247 7.63 -5.08 11.10
N ALA A 248 8.10 -4.50 12.21
CA ALA A 248 8.64 -5.22 13.37
C ALA A 248 7.59 -5.53 14.46
N VAL A 249 6.34 -5.07 14.31
CA VAL A 249 5.28 -5.35 15.28
C VAL A 249 5.03 -6.86 15.38
N ARG A 250 4.93 -7.35 16.62
CA ARG A 250 4.62 -8.76 16.88
C ARG A 250 3.25 -9.13 16.34
N THR A 251 3.20 -10.16 15.52
CA THR A 251 1.97 -10.70 14.94
C THR A 251 1.56 -12.03 15.57
N GLY A 252 0.26 -12.31 15.54
CA GLY A 252 -0.36 -13.55 15.99
C GLY A 252 -0.89 -14.36 14.81
N ALA A 253 -2.00 -15.05 15.01
CA ALA A 253 -2.64 -15.82 13.95
C ALA A 253 -2.99 -14.95 12.73
N GLN A 254 -2.86 -15.52 11.53
CA GLN A 254 -3.14 -14.85 10.25
C GLN A 254 -2.30 -13.59 10.01
N ASP A 255 -1.11 -13.53 10.61
CA ASP A 255 -0.19 -12.39 10.55
C ASP A 255 -0.81 -11.07 11.08
N ARG A 256 -1.84 -11.17 11.93
CA ARG A 256 -2.50 -10.01 12.53
C ARG A 256 -1.66 -9.45 13.69
N PRO A 257 -1.41 -8.13 13.76
CA PRO A 257 -0.74 -7.53 14.91
C PRO A 257 -1.42 -7.87 16.25
N VAL A 258 -0.63 -8.23 17.26
CA VAL A 258 -1.15 -8.53 18.61
C VAL A 258 -1.60 -7.26 19.33
N GLN A 259 -0.90 -6.15 19.09
CA GLN A 259 -1.32 -4.82 19.48
C GLN A 259 -1.81 -4.09 18.25
N GLU A 260 -2.95 -3.41 18.36
CA GLU A 260 -3.51 -2.68 17.24
C GLU A 260 -2.60 -1.52 16.85
N VAL A 261 -2.28 -1.50 15.56
CA VAL A 261 -1.65 -0.37 14.88
C VAL A 261 -2.60 0.13 13.82
N LYS A 262 -2.82 1.44 13.77
CA LYS A 262 -3.87 2.04 12.94
C LYS A 262 -3.46 3.39 12.38
N ILE A 263 -4.16 3.74 11.31
CA ILE A 263 -4.17 5.07 10.73
C ILE A 263 -5.08 5.92 11.61
N LEU A 264 -4.57 7.04 12.10
CA LEU A 264 -5.31 7.99 12.91
C LEU A 264 -6.13 8.93 12.01
N ARG A 265 -5.48 9.48 10.99
CA ARG A 265 -6.05 10.38 9.97
C ARG A 265 -5.10 10.51 8.79
N CYS A 266 -5.57 11.09 7.70
CA CYS A 266 -4.74 11.40 6.53
C CYS A 266 -4.88 12.88 6.13
N ASP A 267 -3.77 13.50 5.73
CA ASP A 267 -3.72 14.81 5.10
C ASP A 267 -3.27 14.66 3.63
N VAL A 268 -4.07 15.15 2.68
CA VAL A 268 -3.78 15.07 1.24
C VAL A 268 -3.21 16.40 0.75
N PHE A 269 -2.17 16.36 -0.08
CA PHE A 269 -1.49 17.55 -0.62
C PHE A 269 -1.10 17.40 -2.10
#